data_AF-B9FV35-F1
#
_entry.id   AF-B9FV35-F1
#
_cell.length_a   1.000
_cell.length_b   1.000
_cell.length_c   1.000
_cell.angle_alpha   90.00
_cell.angle_beta   90.00
_cell.angle_gamma   90.00
#
_symmetry.space_group_name_H-M   'P 1'
#
loop_
_entity.id
_entity.type
_entity.pdbx_description
1 polymer ?
#
loop_
_entity_poly.entity_id
_entity_poly.type
_entity_poly.pdbx_seq_one_letter_code
_entity_poly.pdbx_strand_id
1 'polypeptide(L)'
;MVDFLARAFHRIGVSPLILTRGYAGGDESRMLRRRLSDTSAKIGVGPNRAAVATSMLRKYGAQIGVAILDDGMQHLSLLRDVDIVMINALNPWGNKHLIPRGPMREPLTALTRAHILLIHHANLVSQPQLKTILSTVHDNGATCPVFFSKLVPSHIFQVNQPMHRLPLHVLHGIIVLCVSAIGCPDAFIHSVQEIGPLKIERLDFSDHHSFSSHDLQLIQDTLKKLVYQHKNNAVVLVTEKDYDRDPDVLRALDAKDWSINSIPVAEYALLI
;
A
#
# COMPACT_ATOMS: atom_id res chain seq x y z
N MET A 1 1.61 -6.92 -1.77
CA MET A 1 1.84 -8.37 -2.00
C MET A 1 0.55 -9.19 -1.95
N VAL A 2 -0.30 -9.02 -0.93
CA VAL A 2 -1.59 -9.73 -0.80
C VAL A 2 -2.46 -9.61 -2.06
N ASP A 3 -2.69 -8.39 -2.56
CA ASP A 3 -3.44 -8.15 -3.81
C ASP A 3 -2.82 -8.86 -5.02
N PHE A 4 -1.49 -8.78 -5.18
CA PHE A 4 -0.75 -9.47 -6.25
C PHE A 4 -0.98 -10.98 -6.23
N LEU A 5 -0.82 -11.62 -5.06
CA LEU A 5 -1.04 -13.06 -4.90
C LEU A 5 -2.50 -13.44 -5.14
N ALA A 6 -3.45 -12.69 -4.57
CA ALA A 6 -4.87 -12.96 -4.73
C ALA A 6 -5.28 -12.93 -6.22
N ARG A 7 -4.80 -11.94 -6.98
CA ARG A 7 -5.02 -11.85 -8.42
C ARG A 7 -4.31 -12.98 -9.18
N ALA A 8 -3.10 -13.35 -8.80
CA ALA A 8 -2.38 -14.46 -9.42
C ALA A 8 -3.14 -15.79 -9.26
N PHE A 9 -3.61 -16.11 -8.04
CA PHE A 9 -4.44 -17.29 -7.79
C PHE A 9 -5.77 -17.25 -8.53
N HIS A 10 -6.45 -16.10 -8.51
CA HIS A 10 -7.71 -15.93 -9.24
C HIS A 10 -7.55 -16.21 -10.74
N ARG A 11 -6.48 -15.72 -11.38
CA ARG A 11 -6.20 -15.95 -12.81
C ARG A 11 -6.00 -17.42 -13.17
N ILE A 12 -5.50 -18.24 -12.25
CA ILE A 12 -5.33 -19.68 -12.45
C ILE A 12 -6.53 -20.50 -11.94
N GLY A 13 -7.67 -19.84 -11.65
CA GLY A 13 -8.91 -20.49 -11.22
C GLY A 13 -8.94 -20.90 -9.75
N VAL A 14 -7.97 -20.47 -8.93
CA VAL A 14 -7.92 -20.77 -7.49
C VAL A 14 -8.51 -19.60 -6.72
N SER A 15 -9.57 -19.83 -5.95
CA SER A 15 -10.16 -18.75 -5.16
C SER A 15 -9.42 -18.51 -3.85
N PRO A 16 -8.91 -17.28 -3.62
CA PRO A 16 -8.19 -16.97 -2.38
C PRO A 16 -9.13 -16.52 -1.25
N LEU A 17 -8.83 -16.96 -0.03
CA LEU A 17 -9.33 -16.40 1.22
C LEU A 17 -8.23 -15.53 1.84
N ILE A 18 -8.44 -14.22 1.91
CA ILE A 18 -7.55 -13.29 2.60
C ILE A 18 -8.00 -13.17 4.05
N LEU A 19 -7.07 -13.37 4.98
CA LEU A 19 -7.26 -13.21 6.41
C LEU A 19 -6.44 -12.02 6.89
N THR A 20 -7.11 -10.95 7.29
CA THR A 20 -6.47 -9.73 7.83
C THR A 20 -6.97 -9.43 9.24
N ARG A 21 -6.14 -8.75 10.04
CA ARG A 21 -6.50 -8.42 11.44
C ARG A 21 -7.56 -7.32 11.53
N GLY A 22 -7.56 -6.37 10.59
CA GLY A 22 -8.40 -5.18 10.62
C GLY A 22 -7.86 -4.07 11.55
N TYR A 23 -6.57 -3.73 11.45
CA TYR A 23 -6.00 -2.59 12.18
C TYR A 23 -6.59 -1.25 11.70
N ALA A 24 -6.43 -0.19 12.53
CA ALA A 24 -6.69 1.21 12.17
C ALA A 24 -8.06 1.50 11.51
N GLY A 25 -9.14 0.89 12.02
CA GLY A 25 -10.49 1.11 11.46
C GLY A 25 -10.78 0.36 10.15
N GLY A 26 -9.86 -0.49 9.70
CA GLY A 26 -10.06 -1.40 8.57
C GLY A 26 -9.74 -0.77 7.21
N ASP A 27 -8.95 0.30 7.14
CA ASP A 27 -8.50 0.95 5.90
C ASP A 27 -7.95 -0.06 4.89
N GLU A 28 -7.01 -0.92 5.29
CA GLU A 28 -6.41 -1.95 4.44
C GLU A 28 -7.44 -2.99 3.97
N SER A 29 -8.40 -3.35 4.83
CA SER A 29 -9.45 -4.31 4.47
C SER A 29 -10.47 -3.73 3.48
N ARG A 30 -10.75 -2.42 3.56
CA ARG A 30 -11.61 -1.69 2.61
C ARG A 30 -10.91 -1.58 1.26
N MET A 31 -9.63 -1.22 1.25
CA MET A 31 -8.80 -1.18 0.06
C MET A 31 -8.77 -2.54 -0.66
N LEU A 32 -8.47 -3.63 0.08
CA LEU A 32 -8.47 -4.98 -0.49
C LEU A 32 -9.84 -5.38 -1.04
N ARG A 33 -10.94 -5.03 -0.37
CA ARG A 33 -12.30 -5.30 -0.86
C ARG A 33 -12.59 -4.57 -2.17
N ARG A 34 -12.21 -3.30 -2.29
CA ARG A 34 -12.41 -2.52 -3.52
C ARG A 34 -11.58 -3.09 -4.66
N ARG A 35 -10.28 -3.29 -4.43
CA ARG A 35 -9.36 -3.82 -5.44
C ARG A 35 -9.80 -5.18 -5.95
N LEU A 36 -10.17 -6.09 -5.06
CA LEU A 36 -10.46 -7.48 -5.41
C LEU A 36 -11.94 -7.75 -5.71
N SER A 37 -12.75 -6.70 -5.88
CA SER A 37 -14.17 -6.80 -6.19
C SER A 37 -14.45 -7.49 -7.54
N ASP A 38 -13.49 -7.45 -8.46
CA ASP A 38 -13.50 -8.11 -9.76
C ASP A 38 -12.95 -9.55 -9.73
N THR A 39 -12.69 -10.10 -8.54
CA THR A 39 -12.10 -11.43 -8.37
C THR A 39 -13.00 -12.36 -7.56
N SER A 40 -12.63 -13.64 -7.51
CA SER A 40 -13.30 -14.63 -6.65
C SER A 40 -12.90 -14.52 -5.16
N ALA A 41 -11.96 -13.63 -4.83
CA ALA A 41 -11.39 -13.51 -3.50
C ALA A 41 -12.44 -13.27 -2.41
N LYS A 42 -12.24 -13.91 -1.25
CA LYS A 42 -13.03 -13.67 -0.04
C LYS A 42 -12.13 -13.02 1.01
N ILE A 43 -12.67 -12.07 1.79
CA ILE A 43 -11.90 -11.35 2.80
C ILE A 43 -12.54 -11.58 4.18
N GLY A 44 -11.80 -12.21 5.07
CA GLY A 44 -12.12 -12.39 6.48
C GLY A 44 -11.32 -11.41 7.33
N VAL A 45 -12.01 -10.66 8.19
CA VAL A 45 -11.40 -9.65 9.07
C VAL A 45 -11.59 -10.05 10.52
N GLY A 46 -10.50 -10.10 11.29
CA GLY A 46 -10.58 -10.24 12.74
C GLY A 46 -9.26 -10.66 13.41
N PRO A 47 -9.12 -10.41 14.72
CA PRO A 47 -7.89 -10.68 15.45
C PRO A 47 -7.58 -12.18 15.59
N ASN A 48 -8.60 -13.02 15.71
CA ASN A 48 -8.46 -14.48 15.74
C ASN A 48 -8.60 -15.03 14.31
N ARG A 49 -7.47 -15.15 13.60
CA ARG A 49 -7.44 -15.57 12.19
C ARG A 49 -7.98 -16.99 12.01
N ALA A 50 -7.73 -17.90 12.96
CA ALA A 50 -8.24 -19.27 12.91
C ALA A 50 -9.78 -19.34 13.02
N ALA A 51 -10.37 -18.58 13.94
CA ALA A 51 -11.83 -18.51 14.08
C ALA A 51 -12.48 -17.88 12.83
N VAL A 52 -11.89 -16.80 12.31
CA VAL A 52 -12.35 -16.16 11.06
C VAL A 52 -12.25 -17.13 9.89
N ALA A 53 -11.12 -17.82 9.72
CA ALA A 53 -10.93 -18.83 8.69
C ALA A 53 -11.98 -19.94 8.79
N THR A 54 -12.22 -20.46 9.99
CA THR A 54 -13.24 -21.49 10.25
C THR A 54 -14.63 -21.04 9.81
N SER A 55 -15.03 -19.82 10.16
CA SER A 55 -16.32 -19.24 9.76
C SER A 55 -16.42 -19.09 8.23
N MET A 56 -15.36 -18.60 7.59
CA MET A 56 -15.30 -18.41 6.14
C MET A 56 -15.31 -19.74 5.38
N LEU A 57 -14.62 -20.76 5.88
CA LEU A 57 -14.62 -22.12 5.29
C LEU A 57 -15.97 -22.83 5.47
N ARG A 58 -16.67 -22.62 6.58
CA ARG A 58 -18.06 -23.13 6.72
C ARG A 58 -18.99 -22.53 5.68
N LYS A 59 -18.81 -21.24 5.35
CA LYS A 59 -19.69 -20.51 4.41
C LYS A 59 -19.31 -20.71 2.94
N TYR A 60 -18.01 -20.80 2.64
CA TYR A 60 -17.49 -20.76 1.26
C TYR A 60 -16.47 -21.87 0.96
N GLY A 61 -16.32 -22.89 1.82
CA GLY A 61 -15.20 -23.83 1.79
C GLY A 61 -15.00 -24.55 0.46
N ALA A 62 -16.09 -24.94 -0.22
CA ALA A 62 -16.01 -25.58 -1.54
C ALA A 62 -15.45 -24.67 -2.65
N GLN A 63 -15.41 -23.35 -2.42
CA GLN A 63 -14.89 -22.37 -3.38
C GLN A 63 -13.44 -21.99 -3.07
N ILE A 64 -12.99 -22.09 -1.82
CA ILE A 64 -11.68 -21.59 -1.36
C ILE A 64 -10.61 -22.63 -1.66
N GLY A 65 -9.63 -22.27 -2.48
CA GLY A 65 -8.49 -23.14 -2.81
C GLY A 65 -7.19 -22.74 -2.11
N VAL A 66 -7.10 -21.52 -1.56
CA VAL A 66 -5.91 -21.04 -0.84
C VAL A 66 -6.28 -20.01 0.21
N ALA A 67 -5.54 -19.97 1.32
CA ALA A 67 -5.63 -18.91 2.32
C ALA A 67 -4.36 -18.03 2.30
N ILE A 68 -4.53 -16.72 2.31
CA ILE A 68 -3.45 -15.72 2.37
C ILE A 68 -3.58 -14.98 3.70
N LEU A 69 -2.56 -15.09 4.54
CA LEU A 69 -2.51 -14.35 5.81
C LEU A 69 -1.80 -13.02 5.58
N ASP A 70 -2.57 -11.94 5.68
CA ASP A 70 -2.05 -10.59 5.71
C ASP A 70 -1.39 -10.31 7.07
N ASP A 71 -0.16 -9.81 7.05
CA ASP A 71 0.67 -9.61 8.26
C ASP A 71 0.76 -10.87 9.16
N GLY A 72 0.94 -12.04 8.53
CA GLY A 72 0.83 -13.35 9.16
C GLY A 72 2.09 -13.92 9.82
N MET A 73 3.28 -13.36 9.57
CA MET A 73 4.56 -13.99 9.96
C MET A 73 4.68 -14.26 11.47
N GLN A 74 4.20 -13.33 12.31
CA GLN A 74 4.19 -13.49 13.78
C GLN A 74 3.02 -14.35 14.30
N HIS A 75 2.07 -14.74 13.44
CA HIS A 75 0.86 -15.45 13.85
C HIS A 75 1.10 -16.97 13.95
N LEU A 76 2.01 -17.37 14.83
CA LEU A 76 2.49 -18.76 14.97
C LEU A 76 1.40 -19.80 15.29
N SER A 77 0.25 -19.36 15.82
CA SER A 77 -0.90 -20.24 16.12
C SER A 77 -1.61 -20.82 14.90
N LEU A 78 -1.30 -20.35 13.68
CA LEU A 78 -1.82 -20.93 12.45
C LEU A 78 -0.66 -21.49 11.62
N LEU A 79 -0.75 -22.76 11.26
CA LEU A 79 0.19 -23.39 10.33
C LEU A 79 0.10 -22.71 8.96
N ARG A 80 1.24 -22.56 8.30
CA ARG A 80 1.38 -21.95 6.97
C ARG A 80 2.25 -22.87 6.13
N ASP A 81 1.80 -23.21 4.93
CA ASP A 81 2.58 -24.04 4.00
C ASP A 81 3.73 -23.24 3.36
N VAL A 82 3.56 -21.92 3.23
CA VAL A 82 4.54 -21.00 2.65
C VAL A 82 4.55 -19.70 3.45
N ASP A 83 5.72 -19.31 3.92
CA ASP A 83 5.99 -18.02 4.56
C ASP A 83 6.73 -17.11 3.56
N ILE A 84 6.10 -16.00 3.18
CA ILE A 84 6.70 -14.96 2.34
C ILE A 84 7.03 -13.75 3.20
N VAL A 85 8.31 -13.41 3.29
CA VAL A 85 8.78 -12.31 4.14
C VAL A 85 9.16 -11.12 3.26
N MET A 86 8.53 -9.97 3.54
CA MET A 86 8.84 -8.72 2.85
C MET A 86 9.87 -7.91 3.64
N ILE A 87 10.91 -7.43 2.95
CA ILE A 87 11.92 -6.51 3.50
C ILE A 87 11.84 -5.20 2.74
N ASN A 88 11.60 -4.08 3.42
CA ASN A 88 11.61 -2.76 2.79
C ASN A 88 13.06 -2.29 2.55
N ALA A 89 13.51 -2.20 1.30
CA ALA A 89 14.88 -1.86 0.97
C ALA A 89 15.31 -0.46 1.46
N LEU A 90 14.37 0.48 1.57
CA LEU A 90 14.63 1.83 2.07
C LEU A 90 15.00 1.85 3.55
N ASN A 91 14.45 0.92 4.34
CA ASN A 91 14.71 0.82 5.77
C ASN A 91 14.58 -0.64 6.23
N PRO A 92 15.49 -1.52 5.83
CA PRO A 92 15.32 -2.97 5.96
C PRO A 92 15.30 -3.42 7.42
N TRP A 93 16.06 -2.74 8.27
CA TRP A 93 16.31 -3.17 9.66
C TRP A 93 15.98 -2.09 10.71
N GLY A 94 15.45 -0.93 10.32
CA GLY A 94 15.22 0.18 11.24
C GLY A 94 16.50 0.60 11.96
N ASN A 95 16.41 0.73 13.29
CA ASN A 95 17.56 0.98 14.16
C ASN A 95 18.25 -0.31 14.66
N LYS A 96 17.95 -1.47 14.06
CA LYS A 96 18.48 -2.81 14.40
C LYS A 96 18.11 -3.34 15.79
N HIS A 97 17.17 -2.70 16.49
CA HIS A 97 16.71 -3.16 17.80
C HIS A 97 15.28 -3.72 17.73
N LEU A 98 15.01 -4.69 18.61
CA LEU A 98 13.66 -5.17 18.86
C LEU A 98 12.83 -4.12 19.61
N ILE A 99 11.51 -4.23 19.49
CA ILE A 99 10.56 -3.50 20.34
C ILE A 99 10.92 -3.73 21.84
N PRO A 100 10.88 -2.69 22.70
CA PRO A 100 10.47 -1.31 22.43
C PRO A 100 11.59 -0.38 21.95
N ARG A 101 12.85 -0.83 21.93
CA ARG A 101 14.00 0.01 21.55
C ARG A 101 14.04 0.30 20.05
N GLY A 102 13.41 -0.53 19.24
CA GLY A 102 13.34 -0.38 17.79
C GLY A 102 12.11 -0.98 17.14
N PRO A 103 11.97 -0.84 15.82
CA PRO A 103 10.77 -1.25 15.09
C PRO A 103 10.72 -2.75 14.77
N MET A 104 11.81 -3.51 14.98
CA MET A 104 11.84 -4.93 14.66
C MET A 104 10.95 -5.72 15.62
N ARG A 105 10.04 -6.53 15.07
CA ARG A 105 9.14 -7.41 15.84
C ARG A 105 9.81 -8.72 16.24
N GLU A 106 10.82 -9.15 15.47
CA GLU A 106 11.53 -10.42 15.63
C GLU A 106 13.02 -10.24 15.25
N PRO A 107 13.94 -11.08 15.79
CA PRO A 107 15.35 -11.04 15.42
C PRO A 107 15.55 -11.46 13.96
N LEU A 108 16.69 -11.09 13.36
CA LEU A 108 17.02 -11.46 11.97
C LEU A 108 17.08 -12.98 11.74
N THR A 109 17.35 -13.77 12.79
CA THR A 109 17.28 -15.23 12.72
C THR A 109 15.88 -15.76 12.40
N ALA A 110 14.81 -14.97 12.57
CA ALA A 110 13.47 -15.33 12.13
C ALA A 110 13.34 -15.44 10.60
N LEU A 111 14.27 -14.86 9.82
CA LEU A 111 14.33 -15.00 8.37
C LEU A 111 14.52 -16.46 7.93
N THR A 112 15.06 -17.32 8.80
CA THR A 112 15.19 -18.76 8.54
C THR A 112 13.86 -19.48 8.33
N ARG A 113 12.72 -18.88 8.76
CA ARG A 113 11.38 -19.41 8.52
C ARG A 113 10.81 -19.01 7.15
N ALA A 114 11.46 -18.08 6.44
CA ALA A 114 10.99 -17.63 5.14
C ALA A 114 11.19 -18.74 4.09
N HIS A 115 10.16 -18.98 3.31
CA HIS A 115 10.23 -19.80 2.09
C HIS A 115 10.52 -18.94 0.87
N ILE A 116 10.18 -17.65 0.92
CA ILE A 116 10.44 -16.64 -0.10
C ILE A 116 10.76 -15.32 0.61
N LEU A 117 11.81 -14.64 0.16
CA LEU A 117 12.08 -13.26 0.56
C LEU A 117 11.78 -12.31 -0.60
N LEU A 118 11.11 -11.20 -0.29
CA LEU A 118 10.80 -10.15 -1.24
C LEU A 118 11.38 -8.83 -0.77
N ILE A 119 12.42 -8.35 -1.46
CA ILE A 119 13.02 -7.04 -1.22
C ILE A 119 12.16 -5.98 -1.92
N HIS A 120 11.37 -5.26 -1.15
CA HIS A 120 10.45 -4.23 -1.61
C HIS A 120 11.13 -2.87 -1.79
N HIS A 121 10.66 -2.05 -2.72
CA HIS A 121 11.30 -0.78 -3.11
C HIS A 121 12.75 -0.94 -3.58
N ALA A 122 13.07 -2.08 -4.17
CA ALA A 122 14.44 -2.37 -4.61
C ALA A 122 14.97 -1.38 -5.66
N ASN A 123 14.06 -0.77 -6.45
CA ASN A 123 14.38 0.26 -7.43
C ASN A 123 14.75 1.62 -6.82
N LEU A 124 14.47 1.85 -5.54
CA LEU A 124 14.71 3.13 -4.85
C LEU A 124 16.01 3.15 -4.06
N VAL A 125 16.82 2.09 -4.17
CA VAL A 125 18.11 1.97 -3.47
C VAL A 125 19.24 1.66 -4.45
N SER A 126 20.44 2.05 -4.07
CA SER A 126 21.64 1.78 -4.86
C SER A 126 22.04 0.30 -4.84
N GLN A 127 22.77 -0.14 -5.86
CA GLN A 127 23.32 -1.50 -5.92
C GLN A 127 24.15 -1.91 -4.68
N PRO A 128 25.02 -1.05 -4.11
CA PRO A 128 25.72 -1.35 -2.85
C PRO A 128 24.78 -1.56 -1.65
N GLN A 129 23.69 -0.80 -1.56
CA GLN A 129 22.69 -0.98 -0.49
C GLN A 129 21.98 -2.34 -0.65
N LEU A 130 21.57 -2.72 -1.86
CA LEU A 130 20.98 -4.04 -2.12
C LEU A 130 21.94 -5.17 -1.75
N LYS A 131 23.22 -5.07 -2.13
CA LYS A 131 24.23 -6.07 -1.75
C LYS A 131 24.36 -6.20 -0.22
N THR A 132 24.32 -5.09 0.51
CA THR A 132 24.33 -5.09 1.99
C THR A 132 23.11 -5.81 2.57
N ILE A 133 21.92 -5.58 2.01
CA ILE A 133 20.68 -6.26 2.42
C ILE A 133 20.81 -7.77 2.18
N LEU A 134 21.26 -8.18 1.00
CA LEU A 134 21.44 -9.58 0.64
C LEU A 134 22.47 -10.28 1.52
N SER A 135 23.60 -9.63 1.81
CA SER A 135 24.60 -10.15 2.76
C SER A 135 23.96 -10.35 4.13
N THR A 136 23.24 -9.35 4.65
CA THR A 136 22.59 -9.47 5.97
C THR A 136 21.60 -10.63 6.01
N VAL A 137 20.82 -10.83 4.95
CA VAL A 137 19.89 -11.95 4.81
C VAL A 137 20.64 -13.29 4.88
N HIS A 138 21.70 -13.44 4.07
CA HIS A 138 22.51 -14.65 4.00
C HIS A 138 23.24 -14.94 5.32
N ASP A 139 23.85 -13.92 5.92
CA ASP A 139 24.62 -14.01 7.18
C ASP A 139 23.72 -14.38 8.38
N ASN A 140 22.40 -14.22 8.25
CA ASN A 140 21.41 -14.64 9.25
C ASN A 140 20.70 -15.96 8.91
N GLY A 141 21.27 -16.74 7.98
CA GLY A 141 20.88 -18.13 7.74
C GLY A 141 19.68 -18.33 6.82
N ALA A 142 19.17 -17.29 6.16
CA ALA A 142 18.12 -17.45 5.16
C ALA A 142 18.70 -18.02 3.86
N THR A 143 18.17 -19.15 3.41
CA THR A 143 18.61 -19.87 2.20
C THR A 143 17.57 -19.86 1.07
N CYS A 144 16.40 -19.26 1.32
CA CYS A 144 15.31 -19.23 0.37
C CYS A 144 15.56 -18.27 -0.82
N PRO A 145 14.85 -18.45 -1.95
CA PRO A 145 14.90 -17.51 -3.06
C PRO A 145 14.56 -16.08 -2.63
N VAL A 146 15.32 -15.13 -3.19
CA VAL A 146 15.12 -13.70 -2.98
C VAL A 146 14.66 -13.06 -4.29
N PHE A 147 13.52 -12.37 -4.23
CA PHE A 147 12.99 -11.58 -5.33
C PHE A 147 13.05 -10.09 -4.99
N PHE A 148 13.05 -9.25 -6.01
CA PHE A 148 12.98 -7.81 -5.87
C PHE A 148 11.59 -7.34 -6.27
N SER A 149 11.10 -6.25 -5.69
CA SER A 149 9.86 -5.64 -6.17
C SER A 149 9.93 -4.13 -6.15
N LYS A 150 9.10 -3.55 -7.00
CA LYS A 150 8.82 -2.11 -7.04
C LYS A 150 7.31 -1.86 -7.03
N LEU A 151 6.93 -0.71 -6.50
CA LEU A 151 5.59 -0.16 -6.71
C LEU A 151 5.62 0.72 -7.95
N VAL A 152 4.62 0.55 -8.80
CA VAL A 152 4.40 1.44 -9.96
C VAL A 152 2.98 1.96 -9.92
N PRO A 153 2.75 3.26 -10.19
CA PRO A 153 1.40 3.74 -10.44
C PRO A 153 0.80 2.95 -11.60
N SER A 154 -0.41 2.43 -11.42
CA SER A 154 -1.10 1.64 -12.45
C SER A 154 -2.10 2.49 -13.23
N HIS A 155 -2.87 3.27 -12.50
CA HIS A 155 -3.85 4.22 -13.01
C HIS A 155 -4.19 5.23 -11.92
N ILE A 156 -4.94 6.25 -12.32
CA ILE A 156 -5.52 7.24 -11.43
C ILE A 156 -7.03 7.02 -11.41
N PHE A 157 -7.69 7.24 -10.29
CA PHE A 157 -9.14 7.35 -10.27
C PHE A 157 -9.57 8.62 -9.54
N GLN A 158 -10.77 9.09 -9.81
CA GLN A 158 -11.34 10.23 -9.11
C GLN A 158 -12.01 9.76 -7.82
N VAL A 159 -11.86 10.51 -6.72
CA VAL A 159 -12.47 10.22 -5.42
C VAL A 159 -14.00 9.93 -5.51
N ASN A 160 -14.69 10.63 -6.41
CA ASN A 160 -16.12 10.47 -6.70
C ASN A 160 -16.47 9.38 -7.73
N GLN A 161 -15.48 8.87 -8.46
CA GLN A 161 -15.66 7.82 -9.48
C GLN A 161 -14.58 6.74 -9.34
N PRO A 162 -14.54 5.99 -8.22
CA PRO A 162 -13.46 5.04 -7.93
C PRO A 162 -13.40 3.84 -8.89
N MET A 163 -14.47 3.62 -9.67
CA MET A 163 -14.51 2.58 -10.70
C MET A 163 -13.98 3.07 -12.06
N HIS A 164 -13.83 4.38 -12.25
CA HIS A 164 -13.38 4.97 -13.51
C HIS A 164 -11.86 5.19 -13.47
N ARG A 165 -11.16 4.46 -14.34
CA ARG A 165 -9.69 4.47 -14.41
C ARG A 165 -9.20 5.46 -15.45
N LEU A 166 -8.49 6.48 -14.99
CA LEU A 166 -7.79 7.46 -15.81
C LEU A 166 -6.33 7.00 -16.04
N PRO A 167 -5.79 7.25 -17.24
CA PRO A 167 -4.38 6.95 -17.52
C PRO A 167 -3.45 7.92 -16.77
N LEU A 168 -2.22 7.51 -16.50
CA LEU A 168 -1.25 8.31 -15.73
C LEU A 168 -0.88 9.64 -16.41
N HIS A 169 -0.89 9.68 -17.74
CA HIS A 169 -0.50 10.86 -18.51
C HIS A 169 -1.41 12.08 -18.29
N VAL A 170 -2.55 11.92 -17.59
CA VAL A 170 -3.35 13.06 -17.13
C VAL A 170 -2.57 13.98 -16.19
N LEU A 171 -1.47 13.50 -15.59
CA LEU A 171 -0.59 14.32 -14.76
C LEU A 171 0.54 15.01 -15.55
N HIS A 172 0.67 14.79 -16.86
CA HIS A 172 1.74 15.44 -17.63
C HIS A 172 1.54 16.95 -17.70
N GLY A 173 2.59 17.71 -17.41
CA GLY A 173 2.60 19.16 -17.59
C GLY A 173 1.71 19.96 -16.62
N ILE A 174 1.11 19.31 -15.61
CA ILE A 174 0.34 19.98 -14.55
C ILE A 174 1.11 20.04 -13.23
N ILE A 175 0.69 20.92 -12.33
CA ILE A 175 1.23 21.00 -10.97
C ILE A 175 0.47 20.01 -10.09
N VAL A 176 1.19 19.23 -9.30
CA VAL A 176 0.58 18.21 -8.43
C VAL A 176 0.93 18.50 -6.98
N LEU A 177 -0.09 18.71 -6.15
CA LEU A 177 0.03 18.71 -4.69
C LEU A 177 -0.23 17.28 -4.19
N CYS A 178 0.83 16.58 -3.82
CA CYS A 178 0.79 15.26 -3.22
C CYS A 178 0.42 15.38 -1.75
N VAL A 179 -0.69 14.74 -1.35
CA VAL A 179 -1.14 14.68 0.05
C VAL A 179 -1.05 13.23 0.52
N SER A 180 -0.36 12.99 1.63
CA SER A 180 -0.15 11.62 2.10
C SER A 180 -0.13 11.49 3.63
N ALA A 181 -0.66 10.38 4.14
CA ALA A 181 -0.62 9.98 5.54
C ALA A 181 -0.19 8.51 5.67
N ILE A 182 0.95 8.21 5.04
CA ILE A 182 1.54 6.86 4.92
C ILE A 182 2.95 6.82 5.52
N GLY A 183 3.40 5.63 5.93
CA GLY A 183 4.72 5.44 6.53
C GLY A 183 5.94 5.67 5.61
N CYS A 184 5.76 5.86 4.30
CA CYS A 184 6.85 6.18 3.38
C CYS A 184 6.43 7.19 2.29
N PRO A 185 6.27 8.48 2.63
CA PRO A 185 5.86 9.52 1.68
C PRO A 185 6.85 9.72 0.52
N ASP A 186 8.15 9.54 0.76
CA ASP A 186 9.18 9.76 -0.27
C ASP A 186 9.04 8.80 -1.46
N ALA A 187 8.63 7.54 -1.21
CA ALA A 187 8.36 6.58 -2.27
C ALA A 187 7.15 7.00 -3.12
N PHE A 188 6.14 7.60 -2.49
CA PHE A 188 4.98 8.17 -3.19
C PHE A 188 5.40 9.33 -4.10
N ILE A 189 6.15 10.30 -3.56
CA ILE A 189 6.65 11.46 -4.34
C ILE A 189 7.50 11.00 -5.53
N HIS A 190 8.46 10.09 -5.30
CA HIS A 190 9.31 9.58 -6.38
C HIS A 190 8.48 8.93 -7.49
N SER A 191 7.49 8.13 -7.13
CA SER A 191 6.63 7.46 -8.11
C SER A 191 5.78 8.44 -8.93
N VAL A 192 5.30 9.52 -8.31
CA VAL A 192 4.56 10.57 -9.02
C VAL A 192 5.48 11.36 -9.93
N GLN A 193 6.73 11.58 -9.53
CA GLN A 193 7.72 12.26 -10.35
C GLN A 193 8.07 11.50 -11.63
N GLU A 194 8.12 10.17 -11.57
CA GLU A 194 8.32 9.32 -12.75
C GLU A 194 7.18 9.45 -13.79
N ILE A 195 5.98 9.89 -13.38
CA ILE A 195 4.88 10.14 -14.31
C ILE A 195 5.15 11.39 -15.16
N GLY A 196 5.93 12.36 -14.67
CA GLY A 196 6.27 13.58 -15.40
C GLY A 196 5.33 14.79 -15.25
N PRO A 197 4.87 15.14 -14.03
CA PRO A 197 4.22 16.43 -13.80
C PRO A 197 5.17 17.61 -14.01
N LEU A 198 4.62 18.80 -14.23
CA LEU A 198 5.41 20.02 -14.35
C LEU A 198 6.12 20.36 -13.03
N LYS A 199 5.42 20.16 -11.91
CA LYS A 199 5.93 20.42 -10.57
C LYS A 199 5.21 19.54 -9.55
N ILE A 200 5.93 19.12 -8.52
CA ILE A 200 5.37 18.43 -7.35
C ILE A 200 5.57 19.29 -6.12
N GLU A 201 4.50 19.43 -5.35
CA GLU A 201 4.49 19.96 -3.99
C GLU A 201 3.94 18.88 -3.07
N ARG A 202 4.29 18.91 -1.79
CA ARG A 202 3.92 17.85 -0.85
C ARG A 202 3.32 18.40 0.44
N LEU A 203 2.35 17.68 0.97
CA LEU A 203 1.77 17.89 2.29
C LEU A 203 1.61 16.53 2.98
N ASP A 204 2.53 16.24 3.91
CA ASP A 204 2.59 14.96 4.59
C ASP A 204 2.07 15.07 6.02
N PHE A 205 1.28 14.08 6.39
CA PHE A 205 0.75 13.88 7.73
C PHE A 205 1.39 12.63 8.35
N SER A 206 1.23 12.47 9.66
CA SER A 206 1.66 11.27 10.37
C SER A 206 1.03 10.01 9.77
N ASP A 207 1.75 8.88 9.81
CA ASP A 207 1.23 7.60 9.33
C ASP A 207 -0.08 7.25 10.06
N HIS A 208 -1.07 6.78 9.29
CA HIS A 208 -2.44 6.54 9.76
C HIS A 208 -3.22 7.77 10.26
N HIS A 209 -2.80 9.00 9.92
CA HIS A 209 -3.58 10.20 10.22
C HIS A 209 -4.99 10.14 9.62
N SER A 210 -5.99 10.53 10.42
CA SER A 210 -7.38 10.69 9.96
C SER A 210 -7.62 12.16 9.61
N PHE A 211 -8.06 12.42 8.38
CA PHE A 211 -8.24 13.79 7.90
C PHE A 211 -9.39 14.49 8.62
N SER A 212 -9.11 15.69 9.11
CA SER A 212 -10.10 16.59 9.71
C SER A 212 -10.54 17.68 8.74
N SER A 213 -11.62 18.39 9.06
CA SER A 213 -12.06 19.57 8.31
C SER A 213 -10.99 20.67 8.23
N HIS A 214 -10.12 20.77 9.24
CA HIS A 214 -9.00 21.71 9.24
C HIS A 214 -7.93 21.30 8.21
N ASP A 215 -7.64 20.01 8.11
CA ASP A 215 -6.68 19.49 7.13
C ASP A 215 -7.17 19.73 5.71
N LEU A 216 -8.48 19.57 5.48
CA LEU A 216 -9.09 19.89 4.19
C LEU A 216 -8.91 21.38 3.84
N GLN A 217 -9.11 22.29 4.80
CA GLN A 217 -8.89 23.72 4.57
C GLN A 217 -7.43 24.01 4.23
N LEU A 218 -6.49 23.38 4.95
CA LEU A 218 -5.06 23.51 4.69
C LEU A 218 -4.70 23.04 3.28
N ILE A 219 -5.25 21.91 2.84
CA ILE A 219 -5.05 21.37 1.48
C ILE A 219 -5.57 22.37 0.43
N GLN A 220 -6.79 22.92 0.63
CA GLN A 220 -7.39 23.90 -0.28
C GLN A 220 -6.56 25.18 -0.38
N ASP A 221 -6.15 25.73 0.77
CA ASP A 221 -5.36 26.96 0.82
C ASP A 221 -4.00 26.78 0.14
N THR A 222 -3.38 25.60 0.33
CA THR A 222 -2.12 25.25 -0.33
C THR A 222 -2.31 25.15 -1.83
N LEU A 223 -3.35 24.46 -2.31
CA LEU A 223 -3.63 24.35 -3.74
C LEU A 223 -3.88 25.72 -4.38
N LYS A 224 -4.68 26.59 -3.74
CA LYS A 224 -4.98 27.96 -4.21
C LYS A 224 -3.70 28.79 -4.35
N LYS A 225 -2.78 28.69 -3.39
CA LYS A 225 -1.48 29.36 -3.46
C LYS A 225 -0.66 28.89 -4.67
N LEU A 226 -0.66 27.59 -4.95
CA LEU A 226 0.08 27.03 -6.10
C LEU A 226 -0.48 27.50 -7.44
N VAL A 227 -1.80 27.46 -7.60
CA VAL A 227 -2.46 27.98 -8.81
C VAL A 227 -2.13 29.46 -9.02
N TYR A 228 -2.21 30.27 -7.96
CA TYR A 228 -1.91 31.70 -8.03
C TYR A 228 -0.43 31.98 -8.37
N GLN A 229 0.51 31.32 -7.68
CA GLN A 229 1.94 31.53 -7.86
C GLN A 229 2.45 31.14 -9.24
N HIS A 230 1.91 30.05 -9.80
CA HIS A 230 2.42 29.49 -11.04
C HIS A 230 1.55 29.82 -12.27
N LYS A 231 0.40 30.48 -12.08
CA LYS A 231 -0.57 30.78 -13.15
C LYS A 231 -0.88 29.55 -14.02
N ASN A 232 -0.96 28.39 -13.39
CA ASN A 232 -1.14 27.11 -14.04
C ASN A 232 -2.13 26.24 -13.25
N ASN A 233 -2.70 25.24 -13.91
CA ASN A 233 -3.60 24.30 -13.28
C ASN A 233 -2.84 23.41 -12.27
N ALA A 234 -3.45 23.18 -11.12
CA ALA A 234 -2.92 22.33 -10.07
C ALA A 234 -3.98 21.33 -9.60
N VAL A 235 -3.55 20.11 -9.26
CA VAL A 235 -4.41 19.05 -8.74
C VAL A 235 -3.90 18.52 -7.40
N VAL A 236 -4.81 18.07 -6.55
CA VAL A 236 -4.46 17.35 -5.32
C VAL A 236 -4.43 15.86 -5.62
N LEU A 237 -3.28 15.21 -5.50
CA LEU A 237 -3.14 13.77 -5.66
C LEU A 237 -2.98 13.12 -4.28
N VAL A 238 -3.86 12.18 -3.94
CA VAL A 238 -3.79 11.41 -2.69
C VAL A 238 -3.36 9.97 -2.95
N THR A 239 -2.86 9.30 -1.92
CA THR A 239 -2.62 7.86 -1.99
C THR A 239 -3.94 7.10 -1.88
N GLU A 240 -3.99 5.91 -2.46
CA GLU A 240 -5.13 5.01 -2.32
C GLU A 240 -5.40 4.58 -0.87
N LYS A 241 -4.34 4.35 -0.08
CA LYS A 241 -4.48 3.97 1.33
C LYS A 241 -5.18 5.08 2.12
N ASP A 242 -4.86 6.33 1.81
CA ASP A 242 -5.50 7.50 2.41
C ASP A 242 -6.96 7.66 1.94
N TYR A 243 -7.25 7.35 0.66
CA TYR A 243 -8.62 7.31 0.14
C TYR A 243 -9.51 6.29 0.87
N ASP A 244 -9.07 5.04 1.01
CA ASP A 244 -9.90 4.00 1.63
C ASP A 244 -10.05 4.18 3.15
N ARG A 245 -9.16 4.97 3.78
CA ARG A 245 -9.27 5.40 5.18
C ARG A 245 -10.40 6.41 5.35
N ASP A 246 -10.34 7.54 4.64
CA ASP A 246 -11.25 8.68 4.82
C ASP A 246 -11.95 9.10 3.50
N PRO A 247 -12.71 8.20 2.85
CA PRO A 247 -13.27 8.46 1.53
C PRO A 247 -14.29 9.61 1.56
N ASP A 248 -15.11 9.72 2.60
CA ASP A 248 -16.14 10.76 2.69
C ASP A 248 -15.56 12.14 2.96
N VAL A 249 -14.49 12.21 3.75
CA VAL A 249 -13.76 13.46 4.03
C VAL A 249 -13.11 13.97 2.74
N LEU A 250 -12.48 13.08 1.99
CA LEU A 250 -11.86 13.43 0.70
C LEU A 250 -12.92 13.77 -0.37
N ARG A 251 -14.09 13.13 -0.37
CA ARG A 251 -15.23 13.54 -1.23
C ARG A 251 -15.73 14.94 -0.90
N ALA A 252 -15.75 15.31 0.38
CA ALA A 252 -16.18 16.65 0.81
C ALA A 252 -15.20 17.75 0.35
N LEU A 253 -13.92 17.42 0.16
CA LEU A 253 -12.93 18.31 -0.44
C LEU A 253 -13.25 18.63 -1.91
N ASP A 254 -13.84 17.68 -2.64
CA ASP A 254 -14.28 17.84 -4.05
C ASP A 254 -15.57 18.67 -4.18
N ALA A 255 -16.44 18.63 -3.17
CA ALA A 255 -17.79 19.24 -3.23
C ALA A 255 -17.82 20.77 -3.06
N LYS A 256 -16.70 21.42 -2.73
CA LYS A 256 -16.67 22.83 -2.31
C LYS A 256 -16.06 23.83 -3.30
N ASP A 257 -15.44 23.41 -4.41
CA ASP A 257 -14.78 24.35 -5.32
C ASP A 257 -14.76 23.84 -6.78
N TRP A 258 -15.47 24.51 -7.69
CA TRP A 258 -15.53 24.20 -9.14
C TRP A 258 -14.18 24.32 -9.88
N SER A 259 -13.10 24.70 -9.18
CA SER A 259 -11.75 24.85 -9.72
C SER A 259 -10.85 23.62 -9.48
N ILE A 260 -11.29 22.67 -8.64
CA ILE A 260 -10.59 21.41 -8.41
C ILE A 260 -11.36 20.34 -9.20
N ASN A 261 -10.84 19.99 -10.38
CA ASN A 261 -11.30 18.78 -11.04
C ASN A 261 -10.93 17.59 -10.14
N SER A 262 -11.92 17.02 -9.44
CA SER A 262 -11.96 15.63 -8.98
C SER A 262 -10.65 15.07 -8.46
N ILE A 263 -10.42 15.06 -7.15
CA ILE A 263 -9.15 14.61 -6.52
C ILE A 263 -8.69 13.27 -7.12
N PRO A 264 -7.57 13.26 -7.86
CA PRO A 264 -6.92 12.04 -8.29
C PRO A 264 -6.44 11.19 -7.11
N VAL A 265 -6.62 9.88 -7.23
CA VAL A 265 -6.06 8.87 -6.33
C VAL A 265 -5.12 7.98 -7.12
N ALA A 266 -3.88 7.84 -6.68
CA ALA A 266 -2.91 6.95 -7.32
C ALA A 266 -3.07 5.51 -6.81
N GLU A 267 -3.47 4.59 -7.67
CA GLU A 267 -3.49 3.15 -7.38
C GLU A 267 -2.22 2.47 -7.86
N TYR A 268 -1.53 1.76 -6.96
CA TYR A 268 -0.23 1.14 -7.24
C TYR A 268 -0.32 -0.36 -7.54
N ALA A 269 0.41 -0.82 -8.55
CA ALA A 269 0.65 -2.23 -8.77
C ALA A 269 2.03 -2.63 -8.21
N LEU A 270 2.10 -3.86 -7.68
CA LEU A 270 3.37 -4.49 -7.32
C LEU A 270 3.91 -5.21 -8.55
N LEU A 271 5.14 -4.88 -8.95
CA LEU A 271 5.91 -5.63 -9.95
C LEU A 271 7.06 -6.35 -9.23
N ILE A 272 7.21 -7.64 -9.51
CA ILE A 272 8.28 -8.52 -9.02
C ILE A 272 9.21 -8.83 -10.19
#